data_AF-A0A8X8X7C2-F1
#
_entry.id   AF-A0A8X8X7C2-F1
#
_cell.length_a   1.000
_cell.length_b   1.000
_cell.length_c   1.000
_cell.angle_alpha   90.00
_cell.angle_beta   90.00
_cell.angle_gamma   90.00
#
_symmetry.space_group_name_H-M   'P 1'
#
loop_
_entity.id
_entity.type
_entity.pdbx_description
1 polymer ?
#
loop_
_entity_poly.entity_id
_entity_poly.type
_entity_poly.pdbx_seq_one_letter_code
_entity_poly.pdbx_strand_id
1 'polypeptide(L)' 'MGRGKIVIRRIDDMTSRQVTFSKRRNGLLKKAKELAILCDAEVALIIFSSTGKLYDFGSTASCEFGCGF' A
#
# COMPACT_ATOMS: atom_id res chain seq x y z
N MET A 1 -1.26 21.82 -10.52
CA MET A 1 0.14 21.42 -10.27
C MET A 1 0.39 20.04 -10.90
N GLY A 2 1.31 19.93 -11.85
CA GLY A 2 1.59 18.69 -12.58
C GLY A 2 2.38 17.66 -11.77
N ARG A 3 2.40 16.40 -12.24
CA ARG A 3 3.15 15.31 -11.61
C ARG A 3 4.62 15.42 -12.01
N GLY A 4 5.46 15.97 -11.13
CA GLY A 4 6.91 15.99 -11.32
C GLY A 4 7.51 14.59 -11.32
N LYS A 5 8.43 14.30 -12.26
CA LYS A 5 9.21 13.06 -12.26
C LYS A 5 10.18 13.09 -11.07
N ILE A 6 10.19 12.02 -10.27
CA ILE A 6 11.12 11.86 -9.15
C ILE A 6 12.04 10.66 -9.39
N VAL A 7 13.27 10.72 -8.90
CA VAL A 7 14.21 9.59 -8.90
C VAL A 7 13.74 8.54 -7.89
N ILE A 8 13.84 7.25 -8.24
CA ILE A 8 13.53 6.15 -7.32
C ILE A 8 14.71 5.97 -6.36
N ARG A 9 14.68 6.73 -5.27
CA ARG A 9 15.60 6.66 -4.13
C ARG A 9 14.84 6.98 -2.85
N ARG A 10 15.45 6.72 -1.69
CA ARG A 10 14.89 7.14 -0.41
C ARG A 10 14.72 8.66 -0.39
N ILE A 11 13.58 9.13 0.10
CA ILE A 11 13.29 10.57 0.26
C ILE A 11 13.82 10.99 1.64
N ASP A 12 14.73 11.96 1.64
CA ASP A 12 15.37 12.47 2.86
C ASP A 12 14.40 13.34 3.67
N ASP A 13 13.73 14.28 2.98
CA ASP A 13 12.75 15.16 3.59
C ASP A 13 11.57 14.38 4.19
N MET A 14 11.35 14.56 5.49
CA MET A 14 10.38 13.77 6.26
C MET A 14 8.94 14.06 5.81
N THR A 15 8.61 15.34 5.58
CA THR A 15 7.27 15.77 5.18
C THR A 15 6.92 15.22 3.80
N SER A 16 7.82 15.38 2.83
CA SER A 16 7.68 14.84 1.47
C SER A 16 7.62 13.32 1.47
N ARG A 17 8.40 12.65 2.33
CA ARG A 17 8.36 11.19 2.49
C ARG A 17 7.00 10.74 3.01
N GLN A 18 6.45 11.39 4.03
CA GLN A 18 5.15 11.05 4.60
C GLN A 18 4.01 11.26 3.60
N VAL A 19 3.99 12.40 2.90
CA VAL A 19 2.98 12.67 1.86
C VAL A 19 3.09 11.68 0.71
N THR A 20 4.31 11.37 0.28
CA THR A 20 4.57 10.41 -0.80
C THR A 20 4.15 9.00 -0.40
N PHE A 21 4.46 8.58 0.83
CA PHE A 21 4.04 7.29 1.39
C PHE A 21 2.52 7.16 1.35
N SER A 22 1.79 8.14 1.92
CA SER A 22 0.33 8.13 1.94
C SER A 22 -0.27 8.05 0.54
N LYS A 23 0.24 8.83 -0.42
CA LYS A 23 -0.25 8.81 -1.81
C LYS A 23 0.05 7.50 -2.53
N ARG A 24 1.28 6.98 -2.42
CA ARG A 24 1.71 5.74 -3.09
C ARG A 24 1.04 4.51 -2.50
N ARG A 25 0.95 4.43 -1.17
CA ARG A 25 0.22 3.36 -0.47
C ARG A 25 -1.22 3.27 -0.93
N ASN A 26 -1.93 4.41 -0.96
CA ASN A 26 -3.32 4.43 -1.42
C ASN A 26 -3.44 4.02 -2.91
N GLY A 27 -2.50 4.44 -3.76
CA GLY A 27 -2.46 4.01 -5.16
C GLY A 27 -2.21 2.51 -5.33
N LEU A 28 -1.30 1.95 -4.54
CA LEU A 28 -0.96 0.52 -4.55
C LEU A 28 -2.14 -0.33 -4.07
N LEU A 29 -2.82 0.09 -3.00
CA LEU A 29 -4.00 -0.61 -2.48
C LEU A 29 -5.14 -0.63 -3.51
N LYS A 30 -5.36 0.48 -4.23
CA LYS A 30 -6.32 0.50 -5.35
C LYS A 30 -5.95 -0.48 -6.45
N LYS A 31 -4.67 -0.53 -6.84
CA LYS A 31 -4.18 -1.45 -7.88
C LYS A 31 -4.29 -2.91 -7.46
N ALA A 32 -3.96 -3.23 -6.22
CA ALA A 32 -4.14 -4.57 -5.66
C ALA A 32 -5.62 -5.00 -5.70
N LYS A 33 -6.53 -4.09 -5.32
CA LYS A 33 -7.98 -4.33 -5.39
C LYS A 33 -8.48 -4.50 -6.84
N GLU A 34 -8.06 -3.64 -7.76
CA GLU A 34 -8.39 -3.76 -9.19
C GLU A 34 -7.94 -5.10 -9.74
N LEU A 35 -6.71 -5.52 -9.45
CA LEU A 35 -6.17 -6.81 -9.91
C LEU A 35 -6.96 -7.99 -9.35
N ALA A 36 -7.27 -7.95 -8.06
CA ALA A 36 -8.05 -9.00 -7.42
C ALA A 36 -9.43 -9.16 -8.07
N ILE A 37 -10.12 -8.06 -8.37
CA ILE A 37 -11.45 -8.09 -9.00
C ILE A 37 -11.38 -8.51 -10.47
N LEU A 38 -10.42 -7.98 -11.23
CA LEU A 38 -10.33 -8.19 -12.68
C LEU A 38 -9.88 -9.61 -13.04
N CYS A 39 -9.02 -10.20 -12.22
CA CYS A 39 -8.42 -11.50 -12.51
C CYS A 39 -8.90 -12.61 -11.56
N ASP A 40 -9.88 -12.32 -10.69
CA ASP A 40 -10.33 -13.22 -9.61
C ASP A 40 -9.15 -13.83 -8.83
N ALA A 41 -8.15 -12.99 -8.55
CA ALA A 41 -6.89 -13.40 -7.97
C ALA A 41 -6.86 -13.09 -6.48
N GLU A 42 -6.37 -14.04 -5.68
CA GLU A 42 -6.05 -13.79 -4.28
C GLU A 42 -4.81 -12.89 -4.19
N VAL A 43 -4.97 -11.72 -3.59
CA VAL A 43 -3.91 -10.72 -3.44
C VAL A 43 -3.85 -10.27 -1.99
N ALA A 44 -2.65 -10.30 -1.41
CA ALA A 44 -2.35 -9.76 -0.08
C ALA A 44 -1.26 -8.69 -0.18
N LEU A 45 -1.40 -7.62 0.59
CA LEU A 45 -0.46 -6.52 0.68
C LEU A 45 -0.22 -6.19 2.15
N ILE A 46 1.05 -6.15 2.57
CA ILE A 46 1.48 -5.84 3.93
C ILE A 46 2.51 -4.71 3.86
N ILE A 47 2.27 -3.61 4.56
CA ILE A 47 3.13 -2.43 4.56
C ILE A 47 3.36 -1.96 6.00
N PHE A 48 4.63 -1.89 6.39
CA PHE A 48 5.04 -1.28 7.64
C PHE A 48 5.49 0.16 7.39
N SER A 49 4.94 1.12 8.14
CA SER A 49 5.47 2.47 8.14
C SER A 49 6.77 2.57 8.94
N SER A 50 7.53 3.65 8.73
CA SER A 50 8.68 3.98 9.56
C SER A 50 8.33 4.28 11.03
N THR A 51 7.03 4.41 11.35
CA THR A 51 6.53 4.59 12.72
C THR A 51 6.00 3.28 13.31
N GLY A 52 6.24 2.14 12.66
CA GLY A 52 5.77 0.82 13.12
C GLY A 52 4.28 0.56 12.93
N LYS A 53 3.54 1.41 12.19
CA LYS A 53 2.13 1.16 11.89
C LYS A 53 2.01 0.14 10.77
N LEU A 54 1.22 -0.90 11.02
CA LEU A 54 0.83 -1.89 10.03
C LEU A 54 -0.29 -1.34 9.15
N TYR A 55 -0.14 -1.50 7.84
CA TYR A 55 -1.18 -1.28 6.84
C TYR A 55 -1.27 -2.52 5.97
N ASP A 56 -2.39 -3.21 6.04
CA ASP A 56 -2.64 -4.43 5.30
C ASP A 56 -3.88 -4.33 4.39
N PHE A 57 -3.91 -5.19 3.37
CA PHE A 57 -5.04 -5.42 2.50
C PHE A 57 -5.03 -6.89 2.07
N GLY A 58 -6.18 -7.55 2.14
CA GLY A 58 -6.38 -8.91 1.63
C GLY A 58 -7.66 -8.98 0.81
N SER A 59 -7.58 -9.55 -0.40
CA SER A 59 -8.77 -9.94 -1.16
C SER A 59 -9.31 -11.25 -0.58
N THR A 60 -10.53 -11.22 -0.06
CA THR A 60 -11.14 -12.34 0.66
C THR A 60 -11.68 -13.40 -0.30
N ALA A 61 -11.00 -14.54 -0.33
CA ALA A 61 -11.64 -15.86 -0.35
C ALA A 61 -11.15 -16.77 0.81
N SER A 62 -10.01 -16.48 1.44
CA SER A 62 -9.38 -17.44 2.38
C SER A 62 -8.62 -16.86 3.60
N CYS A 63 -8.61 -15.56 3.87
CA CYS A 63 -7.78 -15.01 4.97
C CYS A 63 -8.58 -14.64 6.24
N GLU A 64 -8.81 -15.67 7.06
CA GLU A 64 -8.89 -15.58 8.52
C GLU A 64 -7.52 -15.17 9.14
N PHE A 65 -6.97 -14.00 8.81
CA PHE A 65 -5.83 -13.43 9.57
C PHE A 65 -6.30 -12.45 10.66
N GLY A 66 -7.52 -12.65 11.17
CA GLY A 66 -8.20 -11.74 12.10
C GLY A 66 -8.98 -12.41 13.24
N CYS A 67 -8.79 -13.70 13.49
CA CYS A 67 -9.24 -14.32 14.74
C CYS A 67 -8.03 -14.98 15.43
N GLY A 68 -7.37 -14.22 16.30
CA GLY A 68 -6.26 -14.73 17.11
C GLY A 68 -5.14 -13.73 17.32
N PHE A 69 -5.43 -12.60 17.97
CA PHE A 69 -4.70 -12.04 19.11
C PHE A 69 -5.59 -11.00 19.81
#